data_AF-A0A0C9ZZ85-F1
#
_entry.id   AF-A0A0C9ZZ85-F1
#
_cell.length_a   1.000
_cell.length_b   1.000
_cell.length_c   1.000
_cell.angle_alpha   90.00
_cell.angle_beta   90.00
_cell.angle_gamma   90.00
#
_symmetry.space_group_name_H-M   'P 1'
#
loop_
_entity.id
_entity.type
_entity.pdbx_description
1 polymer ?
#
loop_
_entity_poly.entity_id
_entity_poly.type
_entity_poly.pdbx_seq_one_letter_code
_entity_poly.pdbx_strand_id
1 'polypeptide(L)'
;MVSTLLAIHSTLDLSSPLDATDHHGLKVTVLHLPRTKMSTTGEDVYFAPQSGDTDPHHALSNHLFVNTPSPSAALFSWCHPKGLRPLTRSTFLSCLDHAATQLGTESLTGHGLHIGGTLEYLLRGVPFETVKSIGRWKGDAFVGYLHQHAVIMAPYLQDSPILEPFTHYALPSVR
;
A
#
# COMPACT_ATOMS: atom_id res chain seq x y z
N MET A 1 2.59 14.16 -5.67
CA MET A 1 1.56 13.73 -6.65
C MET A 1 2.03 12.51 -7.43
N VAL A 2 1.94 11.29 -6.86
CA VAL A 2 2.09 10.02 -7.61
C VAL A 2 1.05 9.04 -7.06
N SER A 3 0.30 8.43 -7.97
CA SER A 3 -0.99 7.78 -7.78
C SER A 3 -0.83 6.27 -7.83
N THR A 4 -1.08 5.58 -6.72
CA THR A 4 -1.07 4.11 -6.60
C THR A 4 -2.43 3.49 -6.95
N LEU A 5 -3.39 4.30 -7.43
CA LEU A 5 -4.72 3.83 -7.85
C LEU A 5 -4.82 3.45 -9.33
N LEU A 6 -3.68 3.33 -10.01
CA LEU A 6 -3.62 2.87 -11.40
C LEU A 6 -3.46 1.35 -11.54
N ALA A 7 -3.24 0.61 -10.45
CA ALA A 7 -3.14 -0.85 -10.49
C ALA A 7 -4.48 -1.55 -10.79
N ILE A 8 -5.60 -0.84 -10.70
CA ILE A 8 -6.93 -1.42 -10.89
C ILE A 8 -7.31 -1.50 -12.40
N HIS A 9 -6.62 -0.80 -13.29
CA HIS A 9 -6.94 -0.76 -14.73
C HIS A 9 -5.99 -1.57 -15.64
N SER A 10 -4.87 -2.06 -15.11
CA SER A 10 -3.95 -2.94 -15.84
C SER A 10 -4.40 -4.39 -15.69
N THR A 11 -4.54 -5.11 -16.81
CA THR A 11 -4.58 -6.58 -16.83
C THR A 11 -3.36 -7.09 -16.08
N LEU A 12 -3.56 -7.43 -14.81
CA LEU A 12 -2.56 -8.07 -13.96
C LEU A 12 -2.42 -9.49 -14.47
N ASP A 13 -1.30 -9.77 -15.13
CA ASP A 13 -0.94 -11.12 -15.55
C ASP A 13 -0.64 -11.95 -14.29
N LEU A 14 -1.18 -13.16 -14.22
CA LEU A 14 -1.04 -14.06 -13.07
C LEU A 14 0.32 -14.77 -13.12
N SER A 15 1.41 -14.01 -13.06
CA SER A 15 2.55 -14.55 -12.33
C SER A 15 2.09 -14.65 -10.87
N SER A 16 1.82 -15.87 -10.40
CA SER A 16 1.37 -16.14 -9.05
C SER A 16 2.19 -15.32 -8.03
N PRO A 17 1.56 -14.76 -6.98
CA PRO A 17 2.31 -14.10 -5.92
C PRO A 17 3.43 -15.02 -5.44
N LEU A 18 4.66 -14.50 -5.46
CA LEU A 18 5.83 -15.25 -5.02
C LEU A 18 6.02 -15.00 -3.54
N ASP A 19 5.88 -16.04 -2.74
CA ASP A 19 6.27 -15.98 -1.33
C ASP A 19 7.79 -16.17 -1.23
N ALA A 20 8.45 -15.18 -0.68
CA ALA A 20 9.85 -15.21 -0.30
C ALA A 20 9.99 -15.21 1.22
N THR A 21 11.09 -15.75 1.72
CA THR A 21 11.40 -15.77 3.15
C THR A 21 12.86 -15.37 3.33
N ASP A 22 13.12 -14.44 4.24
CA ASP A 22 14.48 -14.04 4.56
C ASP A 22 15.18 -15.06 5.49
N HIS A 23 16.45 -14.80 5.83
CA HIS A 23 17.22 -15.67 6.70
C HIS A 23 16.76 -15.65 8.17
N HIS A 24 15.87 -14.72 8.56
CA HIS A 24 15.22 -14.66 9.86
C HIS A 24 13.87 -15.37 9.89
N GLY A 25 13.41 -15.95 8.77
CA GLY A 25 12.12 -16.60 8.67
C GLY A 25 10.95 -15.63 8.44
N LEU A 26 11.23 -14.35 8.15
CA LEU A 26 10.22 -13.35 7.85
C LEU A 26 9.74 -13.52 6.41
N LYS A 27 8.42 -13.61 6.24
CA LYS A 27 7.77 -13.82 4.94
C LYS A 27 7.44 -12.50 4.27
N VAL A 28 7.60 -12.48 2.95
CA VAL A 28 7.13 -11.39 2.08
C VAL A 28 6.50 -12.00 0.84
N THR A 29 5.37 -11.45 0.42
CA THR A 29 4.73 -11.78 -0.84
C THR A 29 5.10 -10.71 -1.86
N VAL A 30 5.59 -11.15 -3.02
CA VAL A 30 5.92 -10.31 -4.17
C VAL A 30 4.81 -10.43 -5.20
N LEU A 31 4.28 -9.28 -5.62
CA LEU A 31 3.31 -9.19 -6.70
C LEU A 31 3.91 -8.35 -7.83
N HIS A 32 4.03 -8.94 -9.01
CA HIS A 32 4.46 -8.21 -10.20
C HIS A 32 3.29 -7.45 -10.82
N LEU A 33 3.39 -6.12 -10.93
CA LEU A 33 2.45 -5.32 -11.69
C LEU A 33 3.00 -5.16 -13.12
N PRO A 34 2.32 -5.66 -14.17
CA PRO A 34 2.87 -5.65 -15.53
C PRO A 34 2.95 -4.24 -16.13
N ARG A 35 2.20 -3.28 -15.56
CA ARG A 35 2.27 -1.87 -15.95
C ARG A 35 1.83 -0.98 -14.81
N THR A 36 2.46 0.18 -14.69
CA THR A 36 2.02 1.25 -13.80
C THR A 36 1.99 2.59 -14.53
N LYS A 37 1.56 3.65 -13.82
CA LYS A 37 1.69 5.03 -14.34
C LYS A 37 3.14 5.39 -14.68
N MET A 38 4.09 4.81 -13.95
CA MET A 38 5.49 5.22 -13.95
C MET A 38 6.41 4.25 -14.67
N SER A 39 5.94 3.03 -14.96
CA SER A 39 6.68 1.99 -15.66
C SER A 39 5.82 1.28 -16.69
N THR A 40 6.29 1.24 -17.93
CA THR A 40 5.68 0.47 -19.02
C THR A 40 6.14 -0.99 -19.05
N THR A 41 7.23 -1.31 -18.36
CA THR A 41 7.79 -2.67 -18.24
C THR A 41 7.35 -3.37 -16.96
N GLY A 42 6.41 -2.77 -16.23
CA GLY A 42 5.98 -3.23 -14.93
C GLY A 42 6.93 -2.88 -13.80
N GLU A 43 6.51 -3.16 -12.58
CA GLU A 43 7.38 -3.21 -11.39
C GLU A 43 6.70 -3.99 -10.26
N ASP A 44 7.53 -4.49 -9.34
CA ASP A 44 7.07 -5.33 -8.23
C ASP A 44 6.54 -4.48 -7.08
N VAL A 45 5.55 -5.03 -6.39
CA VAL A 45 5.08 -4.56 -5.09
C VAL A 45 5.19 -5.68 -4.07
N TYR A 46 5.45 -5.30 -2.82
CA TYR A 46 5.74 -6.23 -1.75
C TYR A 46 4.83 -5.96 -0.58
N PHE A 47 4.36 -7.02 0.09
CA PHE A 47 3.69 -6.91 1.37
C PHE A 47 4.06 -8.10 2.26
N ALA A 48 4.05 -7.88 3.56
CA ALA A 48 4.32 -8.91 4.56
C ALA A 48 3.06 -9.17 5.39
N PRO A 49 2.90 -10.37 5.97
CA PRO A 49 1.81 -10.67 6.88
C PRO A 49 1.71 -9.63 8.00
N GLN A 50 0.49 -9.20 8.31
CA GLN A 50 0.19 -8.30 9.43
C GLN A 50 -0.63 -9.04 10.51
N SER A 51 -0.65 -8.50 11.72
CA SER A 51 -1.55 -9.01 12.76
C SER A 51 -2.97 -8.46 12.59
N GLY A 52 -3.98 -9.30 12.81
CA GLY A 52 -5.40 -8.91 12.80
C GLY A 52 -6.07 -8.94 11.43
N ASP A 53 -7.27 -8.36 11.36
CA ASP A 53 -8.18 -8.49 10.22
C ASP A 53 -7.73 -7.72 8.96
N THR A 54 -6.72 -6.87 9.10
CA THR A 54 -6.14 -6.08 8.01
C THR A 54 -4.93 -6.74 7.35
N ASP A 55 -4.73 -8.04 7.56
CA ASP A 55 -3.64 -8.79 6.93
C ASP A 55 -3.81 -8.88 5.40
N PRO A 56 -2.90 -8.27 4.59
CA PRO A 56 -3.01 -8.30 3.14
C PRO A 56 -2.88 -9.71 2.56
N HIS A 57 -2.11 -10.60 3.21
CA HIS A 57 -1.95 -11.97 2.74
C HIS A 57 -3.26 -12.75 2.88
N HIS A 58 -3.89 -12.70 4.06
CA HIS A 58 -5.21 -13.29 4.27
C HIS A 58 -6.28 -12.68 3.35
N ALA A 59 -6.30 -11.34 3.20
CA ALA A 59 -7.27 -10.66 2.34
C ALA A 59 -7.16 -11.08 0.87
N LEU A 60 -5.93 -11.17 0.33
CA LEU A 60 -5.70 -11.63 -1.05
C LEU A 60 -6.07 -13.11 -1.22
N SER A 61 -5.69 -13.96 -0.26
CA SER A 61 -6.01 -15.39 -0.30
C SER A 61 -7.53 -15.62 -0.32
N ASN A 62 -8.26 -14.91 0.54
CA ASN A 62 -9.72 -14.95 0.58
C ASN A 62 -10.34 -14.43 -0.72
N HIS A 63 -9.81 -13.34 -1.29
CA HIS A 63 -10.28 -12.81 -2.57
C HIS A 63 -10.17 -13.85 -3.69
N LEU A 64 -9.03 -14.52 -3.81
CA LEU A 64 -8.80 -15.56 -4.82
C LEU A 64 -9.70 -16.78 -4.58
N PHE A 65 -9.89 -17.18 -3.31
CA PHE A 65 -10.78 -18.28 -2.95
C PHE A 65 -12.24 -18.00 -3.34
N VAL A 66 -12.78 -16.84 -2.95
CA VAL A 66 -14.19 -16.48 -3.16
C VAL A 66 -14.52 -16.22 -4.64
N ASN A 67 -13.60 -15.58 -5.36
CA ASN A 67 -13.87 -15.16 -6.75
C ASN A 67 -13.36 -16.15 -7.80
N THR A 68 -12.43 -17.04 -7.42
CA THR A 68 -11.84 -18.07 -8.28
C THR A 68 -11.54 -17.57 -9.70
N PRO A 69 -10.79 -16.45 -9.86
CA PRO A 69 -10.53 -15.88 -11.17
C PRO A 69 -9.72 -16.86 -12.04
N SER A 70 -9.93 -16.84 -13.35
CA SER A 70 -9.12 -17.65 -14.27
C SER A 70 -7.65 -17.19 -14.25
N PRO A 71 -6.69 -18.06 -14.62
CA PRO A 71 -5.26 -17.71 -14.75
C PRO A 71 -4.94 -16.54 -15.71
N SER A 72 -5.90 -16.09 -16.50
CA SER A 72 -5.75 -14.95 -17.42
C SER A 72 -6.56 -13.72 -17.00
N ALA A 73 -7.35 -13.81 -15.93
CA ALA A 73 -8.15 -12.71 -15.43
C ALA A 73 -7.29 -11.74 -14.61
N ALA A 74 -7.71 -10.47 -14.57
CA ALA A 74 -7.03 -9.49 -13.72
C ALA A 74 -7.12 -9.92 -12.24
N LEU A 75 -6.04 -9.74 -11.48
CA LEU A 75 -5.89 -10.19 -10.09
C LEU A 75 -7.09 -9.88 -9.19
N PHE A 76 -7.62 -8.65 -9.27
CA PHE A 76 -8.76 -8.20 -8.46
C PHE A 76 -10.10 -8.39 -9.18
N SER A 77 -10.23 -9.43 -10.00
CA SER A 77 -11.50 -9.76 -10.64
C SER A 77 -12.47 -10.37 -9.64
N TRP A 78 -13.73 -9.97 -9.72
CA TRP A 78 -14.74 -10.41 -8.76
C TRP A 78 -16.02 -10.87 -9.44
N CYS A 79 -16.74 -11.76 -8.74
CA CYS A 79 -17.99 -12.36 -9.20
C CYS A 79 -19.14 -11.35 -9.13
N HIS A 80 -19.33 -10.59 -10.21
CA HIS A 80 -20.47 -9.70 -10.38
C HIS A 80 -21.69 -10.48 -10.91
N PRO A 81 -22.95 -10.08 -10.63
CA PRO A 81 -24.15 -10.75 -11.14
C PRO A 81 -24.26 -10.93 -12.66
N LYS A 82 -23.42 -10.22 -13.44
CA LYS A 82 -23.36 -10.28 -14.91
C LYS A 82 -22.10 -11.00 -15.43
N GLY A 83 -21.41 -11.74 -14.55
CA GLY A 83 -20.16 -12.43 -14.86
C GLY A 83 -18.95 -11.79 -14.19
N LEU A 84 -17.83 -12.52 -14.22
CA LEU A 84 -16.54 -12.12 -13.66
C LEU A 84 -16.05 -10.83 -14.34
N ARG A 85 -15.60 -9.86 -13.54
CA ARG A 85 -15.02 -8.62 -14.07
C ARG A 85 -13.94 -8.03 -13.18
N PRO A 86 -12.97 -7.30 -13.75
CA PRO A 86 -12.00 -6.57 -12.94
C PRO A 86 -12.71 -5.58 -12.02
N LEU A 87 -12.30 -5.52 -10.75
CA LEU A 87 -12.64 -4.40 -9.88
C LEU A 87 -12.18 -3.11 -10.57
N THR A 88 -12.94 -2.03 -10.46
CA THR A 88 -12.54 -0.71 -10.97
C THR A 88 -12.30 0.24 -9.81
N ARG A 89 -11.50 1.30 -10.03
CA ARG A 89 -11.28 2.35 -9.02
C ARG A 89 -12.60 2.94 -8.52
N SER A 90 -13.53 3.25 -9.42
CA SER A 90 -14.83 3.81 -9.05
C SER A 90 -15.66 2.86 -8.19
N THR A 91 -15.66 1.56 -8.54
CA THR A 91 -16.38 0.54 -7.77
C THR A 91 -15.78 0.37 -6.38
N PHE A 92 -14.45 0.33 -6.29
CA PHE A 92 -13.73 0.24 -5.02
C PHE A 92 -14.03 1.44 -4.12
N LEU A 93 -13.93 2.68 -4.64
CA LEU A 93 -14.22 3.88 -3.85
C LEU A 93 -15.69 3.95 -3.44
N SER A 94 -16.61 3.58 -4.34
CA SER A 94 -18.05 3.51 -4.03
C SER A 94 -18.37 2.54 -2.89
N CYS A 95 -17.66 1.40 -2.82
CA CYS A 95 -17.77 0.45 -1.71
C CYS A 95 -17.30 1.07 -0.38
N LEU A 96 -16.16 1.77 -0.39
CA LEU A 96 -15.65 2.47 0.80
C LEU A 96 -16.60 3.59 1.26
N ASP A 97 -17.15 4.36 0.33
CA ASP A 97 -18.11 5.42 0.64
C ASP A 97 -19.38 4.86 1.28
N HIS A 98 -19.85 3.72 0.78
CA HIS A 98 -21.00 3.03 1.35
C HIS A 98 -20.72 2.56 2.79
N ALA A 99 -19.56 1.93 3.03
CA ALA A 99 -19.15 1.50 4.36
C ALA A 99 -19.00 2.69 5.33
N ALA A 100 -18.36 3.78 4.89
CA ALA A 100 -18.21 5.00 5.69
C ALA A 100 -19.58 5.60 6.07
N THR A 101 -20.52 5.64 5.12
CA THR A 101 -21.89 6.11 5.37
C THR A 101 -22.59 5.26 6.43
N GLN A 102 -22.46 3.93 6.37
CA GLN A 102 -23.06 3.02 7.36
C GLN A 102 -22.46 3.19 8.76
N LEU A 103 -21.17 3.52 8.84
CA LEU A 103 -20.45 3.73 10.09
C LEU A 103 -20.56 5.17 10.62
N GLY A 104 -21.17 6.08 9.87
CA GLY A 104 -21.23 7.51 10.22
C GLY A 104 -19.88 8.21 10.18
N THR A 105 -18.93 7.70 9.40
CA THR A 105 -17.58 8.27 9.25
C THR A 105 -17.42 8.98 7.92
N GLU A 106 -16.36 9.79 7.80
CA GLU A 106 -16.04 10.45 6.53
C GLU A 106 -15.61 9.46 5.43
N SER A 107 -15.96 9.80 4.19
CA SER A 107 -15.55 9.04 3.00
C SER A 107 -14.04 9.13 2.79
N LEU A 108 -13.43 8.01 2.41
CA LEU A 108 -12.01 7.93 2.11
C LEU A 108 -11.76 8.20 0.63
N THR A 109 -11.04 9.28 0.34
CA THR A 109 -10.52 9.48 -1.01
C THR A 109 -9.40 8.49 -1.29
N GLY A 110 -9.28 8.09 -2.55
CA GLY A 110 -8.17 7.25 -2.97
C GLY A 110 -6.78 7.86 -2.71
N HIS A 111 -6.66 9.19 -2.73
CA HIS A 111 -5.42 9.85 -2.33
C HIS A 111 -5.18 9.75 -0.82
N GLY A 112 -6.24 9.88 -0.02
CA GLY A 112 -6.24 9.72 1.42
C GLY A 112 -5.77 8.33 1.86
N LEU A 113 -6.19 7.25 1.17
CA LEU A 113 -5.69 5.89 1.44
C LEU A 113 -4.17 5.78 1.29
N HIS A 114 -3.60 6.38 0.24
CA HIS A 114 -2.16 6.35 0.01
C HIS A 114 -1.39 7.16 1.07
N ILE A 115 -1.89 8.35 1.41
CA ILE A 115 -1.32 9.19 2.46
C ILE A 115 -1.41 8.49 3.82
N GLY A 116 -2.58 7.95 4.16
CA GLY A 116 -2.83 7.26 5.43
C GLY A 116 -1.93 6.04 5.62
N GLY A 117 -1.74 5.22 4.58
CA GLY A 117 -0.81 4.09 4.65
C GLY A 117 0.66 4.52 4.87
N THR A 118 1.08 5.62 4.24
CA THR A 118 2.42 6.19 4.47
C THR A 118 2.57 6.67 5.92
N LEU A 119 1.57 7.43 6.41
CA LEU A 119 1.55 7.92 7.79
C LEU A 119 1.58 6.77 8.80
N GLU A 120 0.77 5.73 8.59
CA GLU A 120 0.70 4.57 9.49
C GLU A 120 2.05 3.87 9.64
N TYR A 121 2.77 3.63 8.55
CA TYR A 121 4.11 3.04 8.62
C TYR A 121 5.11 3.93 9.38
N LEU A 122 5.03 5.25 9.19
CA LEU A 122 5.90 6.19 9.88
C LEU A 122 5.59 6.26 11.38
N LEU A 123 4.31 6.20 11.77
CA LEU A 123 3.89 6.14 13.17
C LEU A 123 4.30 4.82 13.85
N ARG A 124 4.43 3.73 13.09
CA ARG A 124 5.02 2.45 13.55
C ARG A 124 6.55 2.47 13.66
N GLY A 125 7.19 3.60 13.35
CA GLY A 125 8.64 3.75 13.43
C GLY A 125 9.41 3.12 12.27
N VAL A 126 8.74 2.78 11.16
CA VAL A 126 9.45 2.28 9.97
C VAL A 126 10.36 3.39 9.43
N PRO A 127 11.65 3.11 9.13
CA PRO A 127 12.59 4.12 8.64
C PRO A 127 12.08 4.82 7.39
N PHE A 128 12.36 6.12 7.26
CA PHE A 128 11.83 6.94 6.17
C PHE A 128 12.26 6.45 4.79
N GLU A 129 13.52 6.05 4.61
CA GLU A 129 13.98 5.50 3.33
C GLU A 129 13.28 4.17 2.98
N THR A 130 12.91 3.36 3.99
CA THR A 130 12.08 2.17 3.80
C THR A 130 10.66 2.56 3.35
N VAL A 131 10.00 3.50 4.04
CA VAL A 131 8.65 3.98 3.66
C VAL A 131 8.66 4.64 2.29
N LYS A 132 9.68 5.44 1.98
CA LYS A 132 9.89 6.08 0.68
C LYS A 132 10.06 5.04 -0.43
N SER A 133 10.81 3.96 -0.16
CA SER A 133 10.99 2.84 -1.08
C SER A 133 9.68 2.08 -1.32
N ILE A 134 8.95 1.71 -0.26
CA ILE A 134 7.66 1.01 -0.34
C ILE A 134 6.61 1.88 -1.06
N GLY A 135 6.52 3.16 -0.70
CA GLY A 135 5.58 4.12 -1.31
C GLY A 135 6.03 4.63 -2.69
N ARG A 136 7.20 4.19 -3.18
CA ARG A 136 7.76 4.55 -4.50
C ARG A 136 7.82 6.06 -4.71
N TRP A 137 8.14 6.79 -3.65
CA TRP A 137 8.28 8.24 -3.67
C TRP A 137 9.49 8.63 -4.50
N LYS A 138 9.36 9.68 -5.32
CA LYS A 138 10.44 10.20 -6.17
C LYS A 138 10.82 11.62 -5.77
N GLY A 139 12.13 11.90 -5.83
CA GLY A 139 12.69 13.21 -5.55
C GLY A 139 12.32 13.73 -4.16
N ASP A 140 12.13 15.04 -4.06
CA ASP A 140 11.91 15.74 -2.80
C ASP A 140 10.43 15.73 -2.35
N ALA A 141 9.56 15.00 -3.07
CA ALA A 141 8.14 14.90 -2.74
C ALA A 141 7.91 14.31 -1.33
N PHE A 142 8.78 13.38 -0.91
CA PHE A 142 8.70 12.78 0.42
C PHE A 142 9.07 13.78 1.52
N VAL A 143 10.09 14.62 1.29
CA VAL A 143 10.47 15.70 2.20
C VAL A 143 9.33 16.73 2.33
N GLY A 144 8.73 17.13 1.21
CA GLY A 144 7.56 18.01 1.22
C GLY A 144 6.38 17.43 1.99
N TYR A 145 6.17 16.11 1.89
CA TYR A 145 5.16 15.40 2.68
C TYR A 145 5.45 15.46 4.18
N LEU A 146 6.69 15.17 4.60
CA LEU A 146 7.09 15.25 6.02
C LEU A 146 6.85 16.66 6.60
N HIS A 147 7.19 17.72 5.85
CA HIS A 147 6.93 19.10 6.28
C HIS A 147 5.45 19.40 6.54
N GLN A 148 4.54 18.77 5.79
CA GLN A 148 3.10 18.97 5.94
C GLN A 148 2.48 18.16 7.09
N HIS A 149 3.20 17.19 7.65
CA HIS A 149 2.68 16.23 8.62
C HIS A 149 3.49 16.27 9.92
N ALA A 150 3.36 17.36 10.68
CA ALA A 150 4.13 17.64 11.89
C ALA A 150 4.08 16.53 12.96
N VAL A 151 3.00 15.74 13.00
CA VAL A 151 2.86 14.59 13.92
C VAL A 151 3.98 13.56 13.72
N ILE A 152 4.45 13.36 12.48
CA ILE A 152 5.57 12.45 12.18
C ILE A 152 6.87 12.98 12.81
N MET A 153 7.03 14.30 12.85
CA MET A 153 8.21 14.97 13.39
C MET A 153 8.16 15.09 14.92
N ALA A 154 6.98 14.99 15.53
CA ALA A 154 6.78 15.23 16.95
C ALA A 154 7.76 14.45 17.86
N PRO A 155 8.03 13.14 17.65
CA PRO A 155 8.99 12.40 18.48
C PRO A 155 10.43 12.90 18.38
N TYR A 156 10.81 13.51 17.26
CA TYR A 156 12.16 14.03 17.00
C TYR A 156 12.35 15.46 17.50
N LEU A 157 11.26 16.19 17.75
CA LEU A 157 11.27 17.57 18.26
C LEU A 157 11.18 17.64 19.79
N GLN A 158 11.04 16.50 20.47
CA GLN A 158 11.00 16.46 21.94
C GLN A 158 12.39 16.73 22.54
N ASP A 159 12.42 17.38 23.70
CA ASP A 159 13.64 17.66 24.48
C ASP A 159 14.42 16.37 24.84
N SER A 160 13.70 15.25 24.96
CA SER A 160 14.26 13.90 25.01
C SER A 160 13.62 13.07 23.90
N PRO A 161 14.33 12.76 22.81
CA PRO A 161 13.79 11.95 21.73
C PRO A 161 13.30 10.60 22.27
N ILE A 162 12.05 10.26 21.99
CA ILE A 162 11.41 9.02 22.48
C ILE A 162 11.87 7.80 21.66
N LEU A 163 12.50 8.03 20.51
CA LEU A 163 12.87 6.99 19.56
C LEU A 163 14.26 6.42 19.84
N GLU A 164 14.38 5.10 19.72
CA GLU A 164 15.62 4.33 19.88
C GLU A 164 16.76 4.83 18.95
N PRO A 165 18.04 4.66 19.32
CA PRO A 165 19.20 5.25 18.63
C PRO A 165 19.28 5.00 17.12
N PHE A 166 18.65 3.93 16.62
CA PHE A 166 18.65 3.54 15.21
C PHE A 166 17.74 4.41 14.32
N THR A 167 16.83 5.21 14.87
CA THR A 167 16.00 6.14 14.09
C THR A 167 16.77 7.34 13.54
N HIS A 168 17.96 7.64 14.07
CA HIS A 168 18.79 8.75 13.59
C HIS A 168 19.30 8.57 12.14
N TYR A 169 19.46 7.34 11.66
CA TYR A 169 19.84 7.07 10.26
C TYR A 169 18.69 7.25 9.26
N ALA A 170 17.48 7.59 9.74
CA ALA A 170 16.27 7.65 8.92
C ALA A 170 15.96 9.04 8.36
N LEU A 171 16.51 10.14 8.89
CA LEU A 171 16.21 11.46 8.31
C LEU A 171 16.87 11.58 6.92
N PRO A 172 16.14 11.98 5.85
CA PRO A 172 16.75 12.25 4.56
C PRO A 172 17.86 13.29 4.74
N SER A 173 18.99 13.08 4.07
CA SER A 173 20.11 14.01 4.15
C SER A 173 19.66 15.42 3.77
N VAL A 174 19.97 16.38 4.65
CA VAL A 174 19.78 17.80 4.34
C VAL A 174 20.75 18.11 3.19
N ARG A 175 20.20 18.55 2.05
CA ARG A 175 20.97 19.04 0.91
C ARG A 175 21.37 20.49 1.13
#